data_AF-A0A1I7KII2-F1
#
_entry.id   AF-A0A1I7KII2-F1
#
_cell.length_a   1.000
_cell.length_b   1.000
_cell.length_c   1.000
_cell.angle_alpha   90.00
_cell.angle_beta   90.00
_cell.angle_gamma   90.00
#
_symmetry.space_group_name_H-M   'P 1'
#
loop_
_entity.id
_entity.type
_entity.pdbx_description
1 polymer ?
#
loop_
_entity_poly.entity_id
_entity_poly.type
_entity_poly.pdbx_seq_one_letter_code
_entity_poly.pdbx_strand_id
1 'polypeptide(L)'
;MEADPTLAVAEIVNRFKSRSSRLMRQEFPALRSRLPTLWSRSYYPGSVGHVSAKVVEAYIAAQKGTGAVAVRSYKYRLRPNRAQTAALDAMLRDFCGLYNACLQQRVEAYRRRGLNLRYGPQASELKACRACDPDGLGRWSFSALQQVLRRLDQTYAAFFKRGHGFPRFRASARYHAATFRIGDGLTVKKDRRIGVVGVVGVPGGLKVAWHRDLPDEAKLGTAILTRQQGKWFMVLSVEAEFAETCGTGTVGIDLGLNSLIATSDGETVEMPRFARKAQKAQRWRQRALARCKRGSKRRLKAKARLAAGSAKIARQRRDHLHKLSRSLVSRYWGIAFEDLTMTGLNLSRVWDSQSQDTRDPNPRLQMWRGSGPGCCCGDRRASAGFRAGTRPSGHKPAGCRIAVPRSRLLQRAELSRLGS
;
A
#
# COMPACT_ATOMS: atom_id res chain seq x y z
N MET A 1 34.04 24.52 1.23
CA MET A 1 33.59 23.46 0.29
C MET A 1 32.18 23.83 -0.11
N GLU A 2 32.01 24.51 -1.24
CA GLU A 2 30.71 24.64 -1.88
C GLU A 2 30.33 23.27 -2.42
N ALA A 3 29.16 22.76 -2.04
CA ALA A 3 28.66 21.47 -2.51
C ALA A 3 27.33 21.69 -3.20
N ASP A 4 27.26 21.24 -4.45
CA ASP A 4 26.08 21.19 -5.30
C ASP A 4 24.91 20.48 -4.56
N PRO A 5 23.72 21.10 -4.45
CA PRO A 5 22.56 20.53 -3.77
C PRO A 5 22.01 19.23 -4.40
N THR A 6 22.55 18.81 -5.55
CA THR A 6 22.24 17.51 -6.18
C THR A 6 23.18 16.36 -5.77
N LEU A 7 24.31 16.65 -5.10
CA LEU A 7 25.20 15.63 -4.54
C LEU A 7 24.54 14.99 -3.32
N ALA A 8 23.94 13.82 -3.56
CA ALA A 8 23.07 13.09 -2.64
C ALA A 8 23.63 13.05 -1.21
N VAL A 9 22.75 13.23 -0.21
CA VAL A 9 23.01 13.06 1.24
C VAL A 9 23.82 11.78 1.55
N ALA A 10 23.68 10.74 0.73
CA ALA A 10 24.49 9.51 0.80
C ALA A 10 26.01 9.76 0.64
N GLU A 11 26.42 10.71 -0.18
CA GLU A 11 27.81 11.05 -0.45
C GLU A 11 28.42 11.89 0.69
N ILE A 12 27.65 12.82 1.26
CA ILE A 12 28.02 13.57 2.47
C ILE A 12 28.18 12.61 3.66
N VAL A 13 27.21 11.72 3.86
CA VAL A 13 27.26 10.69 4.92
C VAL A 13 28.41 9.71 4.68
N ASN A 14 28.70 9.34 3.42
CA ASN A 14 29.86 8.51 3.09
C ASN A 14 31.19 9.21 3.39
N ARG A 15 31.33 10.51 3.08
CA ARG A 15 32.54 11.29 3.38
C ARG A 15 32.72 11.44 4.90
N PHE A 16 31.66 11.78 5.63
CA PHE A 16 31.70 11.96 7.07
C PHE A 16 32.01 10.65 7.80
N LYS A 17 31.34 9.54 7.45
CA LYS A 17 31.60 8.22 8.02
C LYS A 17 32.95 7.63 7.61
N SER A 18 33.45 7.93 6.42
CA SER A 18 34.78 7.49 6.00
C SER A 18 35.87 8.20 6.81
N ARG A 19 35.68 9.49 7.10
CA ARG A 19 36.60 10.29 7.93
C ARG A 19 36.53 9.87 9.40
N SER A 20 35.33 9.78 9.98
CA SER A 20 35.19 9.35 11.39
C SER A 20 35.59 7.91 11.60
N SER A 21 35.33 7.00 10.65
CA SER A 21 35.82 5.62 10.72
C SER A 21 37.35 5.54 10.65
N ARG A 22 38.03 6.41 9.89
CA ARG A 22 39.50 6.46 9.86
C ARG A 22 40.07 6.94 11.19
N LEU A 23 39.55 8.04 11.73
CA LEU A 23 40.00 8.62 13.00
C LEU A 23 39.80 7.63 14.15
N MET A 24 38.61 7.04 14.28
CA MET A 24 38.31 6.07 15.34
C MET A 24 39.12 4.76 15.21
N ARG A 25 39.52 4.37 13.99
CA ARG A 25 40.42 3.22 13.78
C ARG A 25 41.88 3.52 14.09
N GLN A 26 42.29 4.78 14.04
CA GLN A 26 43.60 5.23 14.50
C GLN A 26 43.63 5.32 16.03
N GLU A 27 42.56 5.83 16.62
CA GLU A 27 42.45 6.05 18.08
C GLU A 27 42.26 4.74 18.86
N PHE A 28 41.58 3.73 18.28
CA PHE A 28 41.34 2.44 18.95
C PHE A 28 41.78 1.22 18.10
N PRO A 29 43.10 0.99 17.92
CA PRO A 29 43.62 -0.06 17.02
C PRO A 29 43.24 -1.48 17.45
N ALA A 30 43.13 -1.72 18.76
CA ALA A 30 42.82 -3.03 19.34
C ALA A 30 41.42 -3.57 18.97
N LEU A 31 40.48 -2.68 18.59
CA LEU A 31 39.13 -3.07 18.18
C LEU A 31 39.06 -3.56 16.73
N ARG A 32 40.12 -3.31 15.93
CA ARG A 32 40.19 -3.64 14.51
C ARG A 32 40.29 -5.15 14.26
N SER A 33 40.90 -5.90 15.17
CA SER A 33 41.00 -7.37 15.12
C SER A 33 39.77 -8.07 15.71
N ARG A 34 39.08 -7.45 16.66
CA ARG A 34 37.94 -8.04 17.38
C ARG A 34 36.59 -7.86 16.68
N LEU A 35 36.39 -6.75 15.96
CA LEU A 35 35.10 -6.42 15.33
C LEU A 35 35.29 -5.85 13.91
N PRO A 36 35.60 -6.71 12.91
CA PRO A 36 36.01 -6.28 11.57
C PRO A 36 34.88 -5.60 10.75
N THR A 37 33.62 -5.79 11.12
CA THR A 37 32.45 -5.17 10.50
C THR A 37 31.98 -3.91 11.25
N LEU A 38 32.58 -3.59 12.39
CA LEU A 38 32.35 -2.31 13.05
C LEU A 38 32.77 -1.22 12.07
N TRP A 39 31.84 -0.29 11.80
CA TRP A 39 32.03 0.80 10.83
C TRP A 39 31.97 0.38 9.35
N SER A 40 31.36 -0.77 9.00
CA SER A 40 31.12 -1.14 7.60
C SER A 40 30.05 -0.25 6.92
N ARG A 41 30.15 -0.11 5.59
CA ARG A 41 29.40 0.83 4.74
C ARG A 41 27.89 0.54 4.56
N SER A 42 27.31 -0.38 5.31
CA SER A 42 25.95 -0.88 5.05
C SER A 42 24.86 -0.01 5.70
N TYR A 43 24.01 0.61 4.88
CA TYR A 43 22.74 1.24 5.31
C TYR A 43 21.56 0.74 4.44
N TYR A 44 20.34 0.74 5.00
CA TYR A 44 19.10 0.29 4.33
C TYR A 44 17.99 1.36 4.45
N PRO A 45 17.33 1.75 3.35
CA PRO A 45 16.18 2.67 3.35
C PRO A 45 14.82 1.96 3.23
N GLY A 46 13.80 2.47 3.95
CA GLY A 46 12.40 2.10 3.78
C GLY A 46 11.47 3.19 4.30
N SER A 47 10.41 3.51 3.55
CA SER A 47 9.49 4.62 3.85
C SER A 47 8.20 4.17 4.54
N VAL A 48 7.73 4.93 5.54
CA VAL A 48 6.29 4.99 5.87
C VAL A 48 5.89 6.43 6.17
N GLY A 49 5.03 6.99 5.30
CA GLY A 49 4.04 8.02 5.64
C GLY A 49 4.55 9.41 6.01
N HIS A 50 5.29 10.07 5.11
CA HIS A 50 5.53 11.51 5.18
C HIS A 50 4.53 12.24 4.25
N VAL A 51 3.95 13.34 4.74
CA VAL A 51 3.22 14.33 3.94
C VAL A 51 4.09 15.59 4.03
N SER A 52 4.66 16.04 2.91
CA SER A 52 5.53 17.23 2.90
C SER A 52 4.69 18.51 3.00
N ALA A 53 5.29 19.61 3.46
CA ALA A 53 4.69 20.94 3.47
C ALA A 53 4.05 21.29 2.11
N LYS A 54 4.77 21.03 1.01
CA LYS A 54 4.25 21.18 -0.36
C LYS A 54 2.95 20.41 -0.65
N VAL A 55 2.75 19.23 -0.06
CA VAL A 55 1.50 18.46 -0.22
C VAL A 55 0.37 19.10 0.59
N VAL A 56 0.68 19.64 1.77
CA VAL A 56 -0.27 20.39 2.61
C VAL A 56 -0.66 21.70 1.94
N GLU A 57 0.31 22.46 1.42
CA GLU A 57 0.07 23.69 0.65
C GLU A 57 -0.75 23.43 -0.60
N ALA A 58 -0.43 22.40 -1.38
CA ALA A 58 -1.22 22.02 -2.56
C ALA A 58 -2.64 21.61 -2.16
N TYR A 59 -2.82 20.98 -1.00
CA TYR A 59 -4.14 20.65 -0.46
C TYR A 59 -4.92 21.92 -0.06
N ILE A 60 -4.28 22.85 0.66
CA ILE A 60 -4.89 24.14 1.05
C ILE A 60 -5.23 24.98 -0.19
N ALA A 61 -4.31 25.07 -1.16
CA ALA A 61 -4.54 25.80 -2.40
C ALA A 61 -5.69 25.19 -3.22
N ALA A 62 -5.83 23.87 -3.23
CA ALA A 62 -6.98 23.21 -3.85
C ALA A 62 -8.31 23.47 -3.11
N GLN A 63 -8.27 23.97 -1.87
CA GLN A 63 -9.45 24.38 -1.10
C GLN A 63 -9.73 25.89 -1.22
N LYS A 64 -8.69 26.73 -1.42
CA LYS A 64 -8.83 28.18 -1.63
C LYS A 64 -9.36 28.46 -3.05
N GLY A 65 -10.68 28.45 -3.23
CA GLY A 65 -11.33 28.82 -4.50
C GLY A 65 -12.68 28.14 -4.75
N THR A 66 -12.99 27.09 -4.01
CA THR A 66 -14.35 26.60 -3.84
C THR A 66 -15.00 27.43 -2.73
N GLY A 67 -16.20 27.97 -2.95
CA GLY A 67 -17.03 28.53 -1.87
C GLY A 67 -17.26 27.51 -0.74
N ALA A 68 -18.12 27.81 0.24
CA ALA A 68 -18.37 26.98 1.43
C ALA A 68 -18.61 25.46 1.17
N VAL A 69 -18.89 25.07 -0.08
CA VAL A 69 -19.00 23.72 -0.60
C VAL A 69 -17.64 23.00 -0.64
N ALA A 70 -17.45 22.05 0.29
CA ALA A 70 -16.28 21.17 0.32
C ALA A 70 -16.67 19.71 0.03
N VAL A 71 -15.75 18.94 -0.54
CA VAL A 71 -15.94 17.50 -0.74
C VAL A 71 -15.28 16.73 0.42
N ARG A 72 -16.10 16.10 1.26
CA ARG A 72 -15.63 15.26 2.39
C ARG A 72 -15.89 13.78 2.13
N SER A 73 -14.96 12.95 2.61
CA SER A 73 -15.08 11.49 2.52
C SER A 73 -15.66 10.88 3.79
N TYR A 74 -16.82 10.25 3.69
CA TYR A 74 -17.48 9.54 4.80
C TYR A 74 -17.31 8.03 4.65
N LYS A 75 -16.65 7.40 5.63
CA LYS A 75 -16.41 5.96 5.63
C LYS A 75 -17.34 5.24 6.59
N TYR A 76 -18.22 4.39 6.06
CA TYR A 76 -19.15 3.55 6.81
C TYR A 76 -18.81 2.06 6.70
N ARG A 77 -19.11 1.30 7.76
CA ARG A 77 -18.94 -0.16 7.74
C ARG A 77 -20.18 -0.80 7.14
N LEU A 78 -19.98 -1.75 6.23
CA LEU A 78 -21.04 -2.60 5.69
C LEU A 78 -21.11 -3.91 6.49
N ARG A 79 -22.33 -4.44 6.62
CA ARG A 79 -22.64 -5.73 7.24
C ARG A 79 -23.30 -6.67 6.22
N PRO A 80 -22.57 -7.11 5.17
CA PRO A 80 -23.10 -8.08 4.22
C PRO A 80 -23.33 -9.44 4.90
N ASN A 81 -24.37 -10.16 4.47
CA ASN A 81 -24.53 -11.58 4.78
C ASN A 81 -23.56 -12.43 3.93
N ARG A 82 -23.61 -13.77 4.07
CA ARG A 82 -22.70 -14.68 3.37
C ARG A 82 -22.87 -14.63 1.85
N ALA A 83 -24.09 -14.62 1.34
CA ALA A 83 -24.38 -14.56 -0.10
C ALA A 83 -23.92 -13.22 -0.70
N GLN A 84 -24.22 -12.11 -0.01
CA GLN A 84 -23.77 -10.77 -0.38
C GLN A 84 -22.24 -10.65 -0.38
N THR A 85 -21.57 -11.24 0.62
CA THR A 85 -20.09 -11.27 0.67
C THR A 85 -19.51 -12.02 -0.51
N ALA A 86 -20.09 -13.17 -0.89
CA ALA A 86 -19.65 -13.93 -2.04
C ALA A 86 -19.85 -13.16 -3.36
N ALA A 87 -20.98 -12.45 -3.52
CA ALA A 87 -21.25 -11.60 -4.67
C ALA A 87 -20.27 -10.42 -4.76
N LEU A 88 -19.98 -9.73 -3.65
CA LEU A 88 -19.01 -8.64 -3.61
C LEU A 88 -17.58 -9.12 -3.91
N ASP A 89 -17.21 -10.32 -3.46
CA ASP A 89 -15.92 -10.93 -3.79
C ASP A 89 -15.85 -11.35 -5.27
N ALA A 90 -16.95 -11.83 -5.86
CA ALA A 90 -17.04 -12.11 -7.30
C ALA A 90 -16.87 -10.84 -8.12
N MET A 91 -17.59 -9.77 -7.78
CA MET A 91 -17.46 -8.45 -8.39
C MET A 91 -16.01 -7.95 -8.42
N LEU A 92 -15.28 -8.05 -7.31
CA LEU A 92 -13.86 -7.65 -7.28
C LEU A 92 -12.97 -8.55 -8.14
N ARG A 93 -13.30 -9.84 -8.29
CA ARG A 93 -12.60 -10.75 -9.21
C ARG A 93 -12.82 -10.33 -10.65
N ASP A 94 -14.07 -10.08 -11.05
CA ASP A 94 -14.43 -9.75 -12.43
C ASP A 94 -13.86 -8.38 -12.81
N PHE A 95 -13.92 -7.40 -11.91
CA PHE A 95 -13.32 -6.08 -12.13
C PHE A 95 -11.79 -6.16 -12.25
N CYS A 96 -11.15 -7.06 -11.49
CA CYS A 96 -9.71 -7.33 -11.64
C CYS A 96 -9.40 -8.01 -12.99
N GLY A 97 -10.28 -8.90 -13.44
CA GLY A 97 -10.21 -9.55 -14.75
C GLY A 97 -10.27 -8.53 -15.87
N LEU A 98 -11.29 -7.65 -15.86
CA LEU A 98 -11.45 -6.57 -16.83
C LEU A 98 -10.23 -5.64 -16.85
N TYR A 99 -9.76 -5.20 -15.67
CA TYR A 99 -8.55 -4.36 -15.57
C TYR A 99 -7.34 -5.03 -16.26
N ASN A 100 -7.11 -6.31 -15.98
CA ASN A 100 -5.98 -7.05 -16.53
C ASN A 100 -6.13 -7.30 -18.02
N ALA A 101 -7.32 -7.64 -18.49
CA ALA A 101 -7.62 -7.83 -19.91
C ALA A 101 -7.35 -6.55 -20.71
N CYS A 102 -7.85 -5.40 -20.24
CA CYS A 102 -7.61 -4.11 -20.89
C CYS A 102 -6.14 -3.68 -20.81
N LEU A 103 -5.43 -4.00 -19.71
CA LEU A 103 -3.99 -3.79 -19.62
C LEU A 103 -3.23 -4.62 -20.66
N GLN A 104 -3.59 -5.90 -20.80
CA GLN A 104 -2.99 -6.79 -21.79
C GLN A 104 -3.21 -6.28 -23.20
N GLN A 105 -4.45 -5.90 -23.54
CA GLN A 105 -4.80 -5.35 -24.85
C GLN A 105 -3.95 -4.11 -25.20
N ARG A 106 -3.75 -3.18 -24.25
CA ARG A 106 -2.86 -2.01 -24.45
C ARG A 106 -1.42 -2.41 -24.72
N VAL A 107 -0.89 -3.35 -23.93
CA VAL A 107 0.48 -3.85 -24.10
C VAL A 107 0.65 -4.53 -25.46
N GLU A 108 -0.31 -5.32 -25.89
CA GLU A 108 -0.27 -6.04 -27.16
C GLU A 108 -0.47 -5.11 -28.37
N ALA A 109 -1.40 -4.15 -28.29
CA ALA A 109 -1.63 -3.16 -29.35
C ALA A 109 -0.37 -2.31 -29.60
N TYR A 110 0.29 -1.88 -28.53
CA TYR A 110 1.54 -1.16 -28.62
C TYR A 110 2.67 -2.05 -29.18
N ARG A 111 2.83 -3.27 -28.65
CA ARG A 111 3.88 -4.20 -29.08
C ARG A 111 3.76 -4.60 -30.56
N ARG A 112 2.54 -4.83 -31.05
CA ARG A 112 2.30 -5.35 -32.41
C ARG A 112 2.17 -4.26 -33.45
N ARG A 113 1.57 -3.11 -33.09
CA ARG A 113 1.16 -2.07 -34.06
C ARG A 113 1.63 -0.66 -33.67
N GLY A 114 2.36 -0.49 -32.56
CA GLY A 114 2.74 0.82 -32.05
C GLY A 114 1.57 1.67 -31.55
N LEU A 115 0.38 1.09 -31.39
CA LEU A 115 -0.84 1.84 -31.07
C LEU A 115 -1.01 2.06 -29.55
N ASN A 116 -1.26 3.30 -29.17
CA ASN A 116 -1.54 3.70 -27.79
C ASN A 116 -3.04 3.75 -27.52
N LEU A 117 -3.63 2.62 -27.13
CA LEU A 117 -5.05 2.56 -26.77
C LEU A 117 -5.34 3.32 -25.46
N ARG A 118 -6.44 4.07 -25.46
CA ARG A 118 -6.95 4.87 -24.32
C ARG A 118 -8.34 4.38 -23.89
N TYR A 119 -8.95 5.06 -22.92
CA TYR A 119 -10.28 4.73 -22.42
C TYR A 119 -11.36 4.62 -23.51
N GLY A 120 -11.43 5.54 -24.46
CA GLY A 120 -12.52 5.63 -25.45
C GLY A 120 -12.79 4.31 -26.21
N PRO A 121 -11.80 3.80 -26.98
CA PRO A 121 -11.97 2.53 -27.71
C PRO A 121 -12.37 1.36 -26.82
N GLN A 122 -11.69 1.18 -25.68
CA GLN A 122 -11.99 0.09 -24.74
C GLN A 122 -13.37 0.22 -24.08
N ALA A 123 -13.84 1.45 -23.87
CA ALA A 123 -15.18 1.70 -23.34
C ALA A 123 -16.27 1.39 -24.38
N SER A 124 -16.01 1.59 -25.68
CA SER A 124 -16.94 1.20 -26.73
C SER A 124 -17.10 -0.32 -26.88
N GLU A 125 -16.04 -1.08 -26.63
CA GLU A 125 -16.06 -2.56 -26.65
C GLU A 125 -16.88 -3.14 -25.49
N LEU A 126 -17.00 -2.40 -24.39
CA LEU A 126 -17.58 -2.89 -23.14
C LEU A 126 -19.03 -3.37 -23.28
N LYS A 127 -19.83 -2.78 -24.19
CA LYS A 127 -21.20 -3.23 -24.45
C LYS A 127 -21.23 -4.64 -25.03
N ALA A 128 -20.35 -4.93 -25.99
CA ALA A 128 -20.21 -6.26 -26.58
C ALA A 128 -19.65 -7.26 -25.55
N CYS A 129 -18.63 -6.87 -24.78
CA CYS A 129 -18.07 -7.73 -23.73
C CYS A 129 -19.12 -8.17 -22.69
N ARG A 130 -20.04 -7.28 -22.30
CA ARG A 130 -21.14 -7.61 -21.38
C ARG A 130 -22.16 -8.56 -21.99
N ALA A 131 -22.46 -8.40 -23.28
CA ALA A 131 -23.39 -9.28 -23.98
C ALA A 131 -22.81 -10.70 -24.14
N CYS A 132 -21.49 -10.81 -24.37
CA CYS A 132 -20.80 -12.11 -24.48
C CYS A 132 -20.57 -12.83 -23.15
N ASP A 133 -20.64 -12.11 -22.02
CA ASP A 133 -20.48 -12.66 -20.67
C ASP A 133 -21.59 -12.17 -19.73
N PRO A 134 -22.85 -12.64 -19.91
CA PRO A 134 -23.99 -12.19 -19.11
C PRO A 134 -23.82 -12.44 -17.61
N ASP A 135 -23.23 -13.59 -17.24
CA ASP A 135 -23.09 -14.02 -15.84
C ASP A 135 -21.88 -13.41 -15.12
N GLY A 136 -20.86 -12.98 -15.86
CA GLY A 136 -19.70 -12.25 -15.35
C GLY A 136 -19.86 -10.74 -15.50
N LEU A 137 -19.31 -10.15 -16.56
CA LEU A 137 -19.35 -8.69 -16.77
C LEU A 137 -20.77 -8.14 -16.94
N GLY A 138 -21.67 -8.87 -17.60
CA GLY A 138 -23.05 -8.46 -17.86
C GLY A 138 -23.85 -8.21 -16.58
N ARG A 139 -23.57 -8.99 -15.54
CA ARG A 139 -24.18 -8.93 -14.20
C ARG A 139 -23.96 -7.60 -13.47
N TRP A 140 -22.88 -6.90 -13.76
CA TRP A 140 -22.50 -5.67 -13.05
C TRP A 140 -22.94 -4.41 -13.81
N SER A 141 -23.03 -3.28 -13.10
CA SER A 141 -23.42 -2.02 -13.75
C SER A 141 -22.40 -1.60 -14.79
N PHE A 142 -22.89 -1.09 -15.92
CA PHE A 142 -22.05 -0.58 -16.99
C PHE A 142 -21.12 0.53 -16.51
N SER A 143 -21.66 1.44 -15.70
CA SER A 143 -20.94 2.55 -15.09
C SER A 143 -19.80 2.13 -14.16
N ALA A 144 -19.98 1.07 -13.38
CA ALA A 144 -18.93 0.55 -12.50
C ALA A 144 -17.78 -0.06 -13.31
N LEU A 145 -18.10 -0.77 -14.39
CA LEU A 145 -17.10 -1.31 -15.31
C LEU A 145 -16.35 -0.18 -16.02
N GLN A 146 -17.02 0.91 -16.42
CA GLN A 146 -16.34 2.10 -16.93
C GLN A 146 -15.38 2.71 -15.90
N GLN A 147 -15.70 2.69 -14.60
CA GLN A 147 -14.78 3.15 -13.55
C GLN A 147 -13.52 2.27 -13.44
N VAL A 148 -13.61 0.97 -13.76
CA VAL A 148 -12.43 0.09 -13.85
C VAL A 148 -11.50 0.56 -14.98
N LEU A 149 -12.04 0.90 -16.15
CA LEU A 149 -11.26 1.42 -17.27
C LEU A 149 -10.64 2.79 -16.95
N ARG A 150 -11.39 3.69 -16.29
CA ARG A 150 -10.87 5.00 -15.83
C ARG A 150 -9.72 4.83 -14.82
N ARG A 151 -9.79 3.84 -13.94
CA ARG A 151 -8.69 3.51 -13.03
C ARG A 151 -7.43 3.07 -13.80
N LEU A 152 -7.58 2.31 -14.89
CA LEU A 152 -6.45 1.93 -15.73
C LEU A 152 -5.83 3.15 -16.40
N ASP A 153 -6.64 4.06 -16.94
CA ASP A 153 -6.20 5.33 -17.53
C ASP A 153 -5.42 6.19 -16.53
N GLN A 154 -5.95 6.37 -15.32
CA GLN A 154 -5.25 7.09 -14.25
C GLN A 154 -3.90 6.43 -13.92
N THR A 155 -3.82 5.10 -13.96
CA THR A 155 -2.58 4.37 -13.71
C THR A 155 -1.53 4.64 -14.80
N TYR A 156 -1.96 4.70 -16.08
CA TYR A 156 -1.10 5.06 -17.21
C TYR A 156 -0.69 6.53 -17.16
N ALA A 157 -1.62 7.45 -16.94
CA ALA A 157 -1.33 8.88 -16.81
C ALA A 157 -0.31 9.13 -15.68
N ALA A 158 -0.48 8.46 -14.54
CA ALA A 158 0.49 8.53 -13.46
C ALA A 158 1.85 7.93 -13.84
N PHE A 159 1.90 6.86 -14.64
CA PHE A 159 3.15 6.29 -15.15
C PHE A 159 3.88 7.30 -16.04
N PHE A 160 3.21 7.89 -17.03
CA PHE A 160 3.81 8.90 -17.90
C PHE A 160 4.28 10.13 -17.14
N LYS A 161 3.49 10.62 -16.17
CA LYS A 161 3.88 11.75 -15.31
C LYS A 161 5.13 11.47 -14.48
N ARG A 162 5.33 10.23 -14.00
CA ARG A 162 6.49 9.84 -13.19
C ARG A 162 7.70 9.44 -14.03
N GLY A 163 7.52 9.07 -15.29
CA GLY A 163 8.56 8.53 -16.17
C GLY A 163 9.05 7.12 -15.81
N HIS A 164 8.57 6.51 -14.72
CA HIS A 164 8.99 5.17 -14.29
C HIS A 164 7.85 4.37 -13.63
N GLY A 165 7.99 3.04 -13.60
CA GLY A 165 7.04 2.14 -12.94
C GLY A 165 5.82 1.78 -13.78
N PHE A 166 6.05 1.03 -14.87
CA PHE A 166 5.00 0.59 -15.80
C PHE A 166 3.82 -0.10 -15.09
N PRO A 167 2.56 0.12 -15.54
CA PRO A 167 1.39 -0.55 -14.98
C PRO A 167 1.53 -2.09 -14.99
N ARG A 168 1.26 -2.73 -13.85
CA ARG A 168 1.37 -4.20 -13.71
C ARG A 168 0.03 -4.87 -13.56
N PHE A 169 -0.05 -6.12 -14.01
CA PHE A 169 -1.17 -7.00 -13.72
C PHE A 169 -1.45 -7.06 -12.21
N ARG A 170 -2.74 -7.02 -11.87
CA ARG A 170 -3.21 -7.08 -10.49
C ARG A 170 -3.59 -8.52 -10.17
N ALA A 171 -3.07 -9.02 -9.06
CA ALA A 171 -3.60 -10.25 -8.47
C ALA A 171 -4.95 -9.94 -7.82
N SER A 172 -5.96 -10.78 -8.02
CA SER A 172 -7.30 -10.61 -7.43
C SER A 172 -7.26 -10.40 -5.91
N ALA A 173 -6.37 -11.11 -5.20
CA ALA A 173 -6.20 -10.93 -3.75
C ALA A 173 -5.75 -9.51 -3.33
N ARG A 174 -5.18 -8.73 -4.24
CA ARG A 174 -4.75 -7.33 -4.03
C ARG A 174 -5.76 -6.31 -4.60
N TYR A 175 -6.74 -6.75 -5.39
CA TYR A 175 -7.81 -5.91 -5.91
C TYR A 175 -8.92 -5.85 -4.86
N HIS A 176 -9.02 -4.73 -4.15
CA HIS A 176 -9.76 -4.64 -2.89
C HIS A 176 -10.71 -3.44 -2.82
N ALA A 177 -10.92 -2.74 -3.94
CA ALA A 177 -11.79 -1.59 -4.00
C ALA A 177 -12.46 -1.48 -5.38
N ALA A 178 -13.73 -1.11 -5.40
CA ALA A 178 -14.51 -0.80 -6.59
C ALA A 178 -15.17 0.56 -6.41
N THR A 179 -15.17 1.37 -7.47
CA THR A 179 -15.71 2.73 -7.47
C THR A 179 -17.01 2.73 -8.26
N PHE A 180 -18.03 3.40 -7.71
CA PHE A 180 -19.37 3.52 -8.28
C PHE A 180 -19.78 4.99 -8.32
N ARG A 181 -20.61 5.34 -9.29
CA ARG A 181 -21.38 6.58 -9.27
C ARG A 181 -22.66 6.32 -8.49
N ILE A 182 -23.05 7.23 -7.61
CA ILE A 182 -24.27 7.06 -6.83
C ILE A 182 -25.46 7.37 -7.74
N GLY A 183 -26.50 6.54 -7.68
CA GLY A 183 -27.63 6.56 -8.61
C GLY A 183 -27.43 5.67 -9.85
N ASP A 184 -26.20 5.28 -10.17
CA ASP A 184 -25.88 4.45 -11.32
C ASP A 184 -24.98 3.27 -10.90
N GLY A 185 -25.59 2.10 -10.69
CA GLY A 185 -24.93 0.89 -10.24
C GLY A 185 -24.82 0.73 -8.72
N LEU A 186 -24.93 1.84 -7.98
CA LEU A 186 -25.03 1.85 -6.53
C LEU A 186 -26.10 2.84 -6.08
N THR A 187 -27.07 2.37 -5.30
CA THR A 187 -28.12 3.20 -4.72
C THR A 187 -27.96 3.23 -3.20
N VAL A 188 -28.09 4.43 -2.62
CA VAL A 188 -28.06 4.62 -1.17
C VAL A 188 -29.46 5.01 -0.74
N LYS A 189 -30.12 4.17 0.05
CA LYS A 189 -31.40 4.51 0.69
C LYS A 189 -31.16 4.56 2.20
N LYS A 190 -31.19 5.75 2.79
CA LYS A 190 -31.07 5.93 4.24
C LYS A 190 -32.47 6.10 4.81
N ASP A 191 -33.02 5.04 5.41
CA ASP A 191 -34.23 5.13 6.23
C ASP A 191 -33.84 5.36 7.70
N ARG A 192 -34.70 6.04 8.48
CA ARG A 192 -34.50 6.43 9.89
C ARG A 192 -34.10 5.26 10.80
N ARG A 193 -34.43 4.01 10.44
CA ARG A 193 -34.08 2.80 11.21
C ARG A 193 -33.03 1.89 10.55
N ILE A 194 -32.97 1.82 9.22
CA ILE A 194 -32.03 0.96 8.48
C ILE A 194 -31.65 1.64 7.16
N GLY A 195 -30.42 2.13 7.03
CA GLY A 195 -29.93 2.53 5.71
C GLY A 195 -29.26 1.36 4.98
N VAL A 196 -29.64 1.21 3.73
CA VAL A 196 -29.36 0.07 2.88
C VAL A 196 -28.70 0.55 1.59
N VAL A 197 -27.67 -0.16 1.15
CA VAL A 197 -26.99 0.12 -0.11
C VAL A 197 -27.31 -0.98 -1.12
N GLY A 198 -27.99 -0.62 -2.19
CA GLY A 198 -28.21 -1.49 -3.34
C GLY A 198 -26.99 -1.45 -4.24
N VAL A 199 -26.53 -2.61 -4.69
CA VAL A 199 -25.44 -2.72 -5.68
C VAL A 199 -25.93 -3.64 -6.78
N VAL A 200 -25.89 -3.19 -8.02
CA VAL A 200 -26.30 -4.01 -9.16
C VAL A 200 -25.47 -5.30 -9.19
N GLY A 201 -26.15 -6.45 -9.31
CA GLY A 201 -25.53 -7.77 -9.28
C GLY A 201 -25.33 -8.39 -7.89
N VAL A 202 -25.60 -7.64 -6.81
CA VAL A 202 -25.58 -8.14 -5.42
C VAL A 202 -27.02 -8.34 -4.92
N PRO A 203 -27.36 -9.50 -4.35
CA PRO A 203 -28.72 -9.78 -3.93
C PRO A 203 -29.14 -8.93 -2.73
N GLY A 204 -30.31 -8.31 -2.86
CA GLY A 204 -30.91 -7.46 -1.85
C GLY A 204 -30.03 -6.28 -1.47
N GLY A 205 -30.34 -5.70 -0.32
CA GLY A 205 -29.67 -4.51 0.15
C GLY A 205 -28.59 -4.78 1.21
N LEU A 206 -27.45 -4.09 1.09
CA LEU A 206 -26.35 -4.17 2.05
C LEU A 206 -26.64 -3.31 3.27
N LYS A 207 -26.72 -3.93 4.45
CA LYS A 207 -26.88 -3.21 5.72
C LYS A 207 -25.66 -2.33 5.99
N VAL A 208 -25.87 -1.07 6.34
CA VAL A 208 -24.81 -0.11 6.68
C VAL A 208 -24.84 0.21 8.18
N ALA A 209 -23.67 0.31 8.80
CA ALA A 209 -23.53 0.84 10.15
C ALA A 209 -23.33 2.37 10.09
N TRP A 210 -24.44 3.11 10.05
CA TRP A 210 -24.46 4.56 10.17
C TRP A 210 -24.07 4.93 11.61
N HIS A 211 -22.95 5.63 11.74
CA HIS A 211 -22.41 6.12 13.02
C HIS A 211 -22.25 7.64 13.00
N ARG A 212 -22.64 8.28 11.90
CA ARG A 212 -22.60 9.71 11.61
C ARG A 212 -23.68 10.00 10.58
N ASP A 213 -24.42 11.06 10.81
CA ASP A 213 -25.37 11.55 9.82
C ASP A 213 -24.65 12.22 8.65
N LEU A 214 -25.35 12.24 7.53
CA LEU A 214 -24.94 12.99 6.34
C LEU A 214 -25.63 14.36 6.47
N PRO A 215 -24.99 15.46 6.05
CA PRO A 215 -25.65 16.76 6.00
C PRO A 215 -26.92 16.68 5.15
N ASP A 216 -27.98 17.39 5.53
CA ASP A 216 -29.30 17.25 4.91
C ASP A 216 -29.31 17.66 3.42
N GLU A 217 -28.53 18.68 3.05
CA GLU A 217 -28.40 19.16 1.67
C GLU A 217 -27.21 18.54 0.92
N ALA A 218 -26.65 17.45 1.43
CA ALA A 218 -25.44 16.89 0.87
C ALA A 218 -25.65 16.19 -0.48
N LYS A 219 -24.88 16.61 -1.48
CA LYS A 219 -24.79 15.93 -2.77
C LYS A 219 -23.85 14.73 -2.67
N LEU A 220 -24.39 13.56 -2.97
CA LEU A 220 -23.65 12.31 -2.98
C LEU A 220 -23.03 12.05 -4.36
N GLY A 221 -21.70 12.17 -4.47
CA GLY A 221 -20.99 12.03 -5.74
C GLY A 221 -20.64 10.58 -6.09
N THR A 222 -19.52 10.10 -5.53
CA THR A 222 -19.00 8.74 -5.80
C THR A 222 -18.96 7.90 -4.53
N ALA A 223 -19.12 6.59 -4.69
CA ALA A 223 -19.02 5.62 -3.62
C ALA A 223 -17.91 4.62 -3.94
N ILE A 224 -17.00 4.39 -2.98
CA ILE A 224 -15.99 3.34 -3.08
C ILE A 224 -16.34 2.22 -2.12
N LEU A 225 -16.65 1.04 -2.67
CA LEU A 225 -16.77 -0.18 -1.89
C LEU A 225 -15.38 -0.79 -1.73
N THR A 226 -14.90 -0.92 -0.49
CA THR A 226 -13.57 -1.44 -0.19
C THR A 226 -13.57 -2.56 0.84
N ARG A 227 -12.81 -3.60 0.55
CA ARG A 227 -12.57 -4.74 1.44
C ARG A 227 -11.27 -4.52 2.20
N GLN A 228 -11.37 -4.30 3.50
CA GLN A 228 -10.24 -4.11 4.39
C GLN A 228 -10.30 -5.11 5.53
N GLN A 229 -9.28 -5.98 5.61
CA GLN A 229 -9.11 -6.94 6.72
C GLN A 229 -10.33 -7.87 6.90
N GLY A 230 -10.92 -8.32 5.80
CA GLY A 230 -12.12 -9.18 5.80
C GLY A 230 -13.42 -8.47 6.16
N LYS A 231 -13.39 -7.13 6.27
CA LYS A 231 -14.59 -6.30 6.48
C LYS A 231 -14.82 -5.42 5.26
N TRP A 232 -16.08 -5.16 4.98
CA TRP A 232 -16.51 -4.28 3.90
C TRP A 232 -16.82 -2.89 4.44
N PHE A 233 -16.39 -1.89 3.68
CA PHE A 233 -16.65 -0.48 3.95
C PHE A 233 -17.12 0.20 2.68
N MET A 234 -17.98 1.19 2.86
CA MET A 234 -18.35 2.15 1.83
C MET A 234 -17.72 3.48 2.19
N VAL A 235 -17.02 4.10 1.23
CA VAL A 235 -16.51 5.47 1.35
C VAL A 235 -17.32 6.33 0.40
N LEU A 236 -18.16 7.20 0.94
CA LEU A 236 -18.96 8.16 0.19
C LEU A 236 -18.19 9.46 0.04
N SER A 237 -18.15 9.99 -1.17
CA SER A 237 -17.77 11.36 -1.46
C SER A 237 -19.02 12.23 -1.31
N VAL A 238 -18.97 13.15 -0.36
CA VAL A 238 -20.10 13.98 0.07
C VAL A 238 -19.71 15.43 -0.15
N GLU A 239 -20.41 16.09 -1.05
CA GLU A 239 -20.26 17.51 -1.34
C GLU A 239 -21.34 18.27 -0.57
N ALA A 240 -20.94 19.13 0.35
CA ALA A 240 -21.85 19.91 1.17
C ALA A 240 -21.15 21.18 1.64
N GLU A 241 -21.95 22.17 2.05
CA GLU A 241 -21.42 23.28 2.81
C GLU A 241 -21.03 22.81 4.21
N PHE A 242 -19.81 23.14 4.61
CA PHE A 242 -19.34 22.81 5.93
C PHE A 242 -18.92 24.08 6.64
N ALA A 243 -19.62 24.44 7.71
CA ALA A 243 -19.17 25.47 8.62
C ALA A 243 -17.79 25.08 9.18
N GLU A 244 -16.79 25.90 8.90
CA GLU A 244 -15.46 25.76 9.48
C GLU A 244 -15.53 26.29 10.91
N THR A 245 -15.68 25.39 11.89
CA THR A 245 -15.53 25.74 13.28
C THR A 245 -14.09 25.53 13.69
N CYS A 246 -13.42 26.62 14.07
CA CYS A 246 -12.10 26.61 14.67
C CYS A 246 -12.15 27.30 16.04
N GLY A 247 -11.20 26.97 16.90
CA GLY A 247 -11.08 27.64 18.20
C GLY A 247 -10.40 29.01 18.09
N THR A 248 -10.33 29.73 19.20
CA THR A 248 -9.74 31.07 19.28
C THR A 248 -8.31 30.97 19.83
N GLY A 249 -7.29 30.94 18.96
CA GLY A 249 -5.89 30.94 19.38
C GLY A 249 -4.92 30.52 18.30
N THR A 250 -3.62 30.77 18.53
CA THR A 250 -2.53 30.27 17.70
C THR A 250 -1.58 29.44 18.54
N VAL A 251 -1.13 28.30 18.03
CA VAL A 251 -0.20 27.41 18.73
C VAL A 251 0.91 26.92 17.80
N GLY A 252 2.14 26.90 18.31
CA GLY A 252 3.25 26.20 17.66
C GLY A 252 3.30 24.74 18.13
N ILE A 253 3.51 23.80 17.20
CA ILE A 253 3.64 22.37 17.50
C ILE A 253 5.02 21.88 17.08
N ASP A 254 5.77 21.39 18.06
CA ASP A 254 6.98 20.58 17.87
C ASP A 254 6.63 19.08 17.87
N LEU A 255 7.17 18.33 16.91
CA LEU A 255 6.95 16.88 16.76
C LEU A 255 8.19 16.11 17.19
N GLY A 256 8.16 15.57 18.41
CA GLY A 256 9.25 14.77 18.97
C GLY A 256 9.17 13.26 18.76
N LEU A 257 10.20 12.55 19.23
CA LEU A 257 10.20 11.09 19.39
C LEU A 257 9.86 10.61 20.81
N ASN A 258 9.97 11.49 21.79
CA ASN A 258 9.67 11.18 23.19
C ASN A 258 8.22 11.58 23.50
N SER A 259 7.86 12.83 23.23
CA SER A 259 6.49 13.31 23.07
C SER A 259 6.09 13.21 21.59
N LEU A 260 4.82 12.89 21.33
CA LEU A 260 4.23 12.93 19.98
C LEU A 260 4.07 14.38 19.50
N ILE A 261 3.61 15.26 20.39
CA ILE A 261 3.57 16.70 20.18
C ILE A 261 4.00 17.41 21.47
N ALA A 262 4.67 18.55 21.33
CA ALA A 262 4.81 19.57 22.37
C ALA A 262 4.27 20.90 21.82
N THR A 263 3.41 21.57 22.57
CA THR A 263 2.82 22.84 22.16
C THR A 263 3.59 24.02 22.74
N SER A 264 3.52 25.19 22.08
CA SER A 264 4.03 26.45 22.61
C SER A 264 3.42 26.84 23.97
N ASP A 265 2.23 26.33 24.26
CA ASP A 265 1.52 26.53 25.53
C ASP A 265 2.03 25.61 26.65
N GLY A 266 3.06 24.80 26.39
CA GLY A 266 3.67 23.88 27.36
C GLY A 266 2.96 22.53 27.50
N GLU A 267 1.89 22.26 26.73
CA GLU A 267 1.24 20.95 26.73
C GLU A 267 2.09 19.93 25.96
N THR A 268 2.26 18.73 26.52
CA THR A 268 2.90 17.63 25.82
C THR A 268 1.98 16.42 25.74
N VAL A 269 1.94 15.77 24.58
CA VAL A 269 1.19 14.53 24.38
C VAL A 269 2.18 13.41 24.17
N GLU A 270 2.12 12.38 25.00
CA GLU A 270 3.04 11.24 24.88
C GLU A 270 2.81 10.41 23.62
N MET A 271 3.89 9.81 23.08
CA MET A 271 3.75 8.87 21.98
C MET A 271 3.09 7.54 22.42
N PRO A 272 1.93 7.17 21.86
CA PRO A 272 1.22 5.97 22.28
C PRO A 272 1.99 4.69 21.92
N ARG A 273 2.33 3.91 22.94
CA ARG A 273 3.12 2.66 22.82
C ARG A 273 2.30 1.44 22.35
N PHE A 274 1.30 1.62 21.47
CA PHE A 274 0.39 0.54 21.04
C PHE A 274 1.12 -0.66 20.40
N ALA A 275 2.09 -0.38 19.53
CA ALA A 275 2.85 -1.43 18.84
C ALA A 275 3.76 -2.21 19.81
N ARG A 276 4.40 -1.52 20.77
CA ARG A 276 5.24 -2.13 21.82
C ARG A 276 4.41 -3.06 22.69
N LYS A 277 3.25 -2.59 23.18
CA LYS A 277 2.29 -3.40 23.96
C LYS A 277 1.82 -4.65 23.19
N ALA A 278 1.63 -4.55 21.86
CA ALA A 278 1.17 -5.67 21.03
C ALA A 278 2.30 -6.59 20.49
N GLN A 279 3.58 -6.25 20.70
CA GLN A 279 4.72 -6.88 20.03
C GLN A 279 4.84 -8.37 20.36
N LYS A 280 4.71 -8.76 21.64
CA LYS A 280 4.78 -10.17 22.08
C LYS A 280 3.73 -11.02 21.35
N ALA A 281 2.48 -10.59 21.38
CA ALA A 281 1.38 -11.27 20.68
C ALA A 281 1.60 -11.32 19.16
N GLN A 282 2.14 -10.26 18.55
CA GLN A 282 2.38 -10.22 17.11
C GLN A 282 3.51 -11.16 16.70
N ARG A 283 4.59 -11.25 17.48
CA ARG A 283 5.67 -12.24 17.29
C ARG A 283 5.15 -13.67 17.34
N TRP A 284 4.27 -13.99 18.30
CA TRP A 284 3.65 -15.32 18.37
C TRP A 284 2.80 -15.63 17.14
N ARG A 285 1.99 -14.68 16.65
CA ARG A 285 1.20 -14.84 15.42
C ARG A 285 2.10 -15.04 14.19
N GLN A 286 3.23 -14.34 14.10
CA GLN A 286 4.21 -14.52 13.02
C GLN A 286 4.85 -15.91 13.06
N ARG A 287 5.31 -16.36 14.24
CA ARG A 287 5.87 -17.72 14.43
C ARG A 287 4.85 -18.80 14.08
N ALA A 288 3.60 -18.65 14.52
CA ALA A 288 2.53 -19.58 14.18
C ALA A 288 2.28 -19.66 12.66
N LEU A 289 2.33 -18.52 11.95
CA LEU A 289 2.20 -18.49 10.50
C LEU A 289 3.40 -19.15 9.80
N ALA A 290 4.62 -18.94 10.28
CA ALA A 290 5.85 -19.48 9.71
C ALA A 290 5.89 -21.01 9.77
N ARG A 291 5.37 -21.62 10.86
CA ARG A 291 5.27 -23.08 11.02
C ARG A 291 4.20 -23.74 10.14
N CYS A 292 3.33 -22.97 9.48
CA CYS A 292 2.24 -23.54 8.68
C CYS A 292 2.69 -23.83 7.23
N LYS A 293 2.37 -25.03 6.72
CA LYS A 293 2.57 -25.42 5.31
C LYS A 293 1.91 -24.41 4.36
N ARG A 294 2.64 -23.99 3.32
CA ARG A 294 2.12 -23.10 2.25
C ARG A 294 0.85 -23.71 1.63
N GLY A 295 -0.13 -22.88 1.32
CA GLY A 295 -1.44 -23.31 0.77
C GLY A 295 -2.44 -23.92 1.76
N SER A 296 -2.01 -24.37 2.95
CA SER A 296 -2.92 -25.04 3.89
C SER A 296 -4.04 -24.13 4.45
N LYS A 297 -5.22 -24.71 4.73
CA LYS A 297 -6.33 -24.02 5.41
C LYS A 297 -5.90 -23.44 6.77
N ARG A 298 -5.02 -24.13 7.50
CA ARG A 298 -4.43 -23.66 8.77
C ARG A 298 -3.59 -22.38 8.56
N ARG A 299 -2.79 -22.32 7.50
CA ARG A 299 -2.02 -21.12 7.15
C ARG A 299 -2.92 -19.93 6.83
N LEU A 300 -4.03 -20.14 6.12
CA LEU A 300 -5.00 -19.07 5.83
C LEU A 300 -5.59 -18.48 7.12
N LYS A 301 -5.99 -19.33 8.07
CA LYS A 301 -6.46 -18.91 9.40
C LYS A 301 -5.38 -18.14 10.17
N ALA A 302 -4.14 -18.64 10.19
CA ALA A 302 -3.02 -17.97 10.86
C ALA A 302 -2.71 -16.60 10.24
N LYS A 303 -2.75 -16.49 8.90
CA LYS A 303 -2.55 -15.23 8.17
C LYS A 303 -3.64 -14.21 8.51
N ALA A 304 -4.89 -14.64 8.59
CA ALA A 304 -6.00 -13.78 8.99
C ALA A 304 -5.83 -13.24 10.42
N ARG A 305 -5.41 -14.10 11.37
CA ARG A 305 -5.13 -13.69 12.76
C ARG A 305 -3.98 -12.67 12.84
N LEU A 306 -2.89 -12.90 12.10
CA LEU A 306 -1.77 -11.96 12.04
C LEU A 306 -2.21 -10.60 11.50
N ALA A 307 -2.98 -10.59 10.40
CA ALA A 307 -3.52 -9.38 9.79
C ALA A 307 -4.47 -8.64 10.75
N ALA A 308 -5.31 -9.36 11.50
CA ALA A 308 -6.21 -8.78 12.50
C ALA A 308 -5.45 -8.10 13.66
N GLY A 309 -4.28 -8.62 14.04
CA GLY A 309 -3.39 -7.98 15.01
C GLY A 309 -2.83 -6.65 14.49
N SER A 310 -2.20 -6.65 13.30
CA SER A 310 -1.67 -5.42 12.67
C SER A 310 -2.75 -4.37 12.46
N ALA A 311 -3.93 -4.84 12.05
CA ALA A 311 -5.13 -4.04 11.90
C ALA A 311 -5.59 -3.33 13.17
N LYS A 312 -5.54 -4.01 14.32
CA LYS A 312 -5.89 -3.42 15.63
C LYS A 312 -4.95 -2.26 15.95
N ILE A 313 -3.65 -2.47 15.80
CA ILE A 313 -2.61 -1.44 16.01
C ILE A 313 -2.85 -0.23 15.09
N ALA A 314 -3.10 -0.46 13.80
CA ALA A 314 -3.37 0.61 12.84
C ALA A 314 -4.66 1.40 13.16
N ARG A 315 -5.70 0.74 13.70
CA ARG A 315 -6.91 1.44 14.17
C ARG A 315 -6.64 2.28 15.41
N GLN A 316 -5.93 1.74 16.41
CA GLN A 316 -5.58 2.48 17.63
C GLN A 316 -4.75 3.73 17.33
N ARG A 317 -3.74 3.61 16.46
CA ARG A 317 -2.94 4.76 16.00
C ARG A 317 -3.81 5.83 15.33
N ARG A 318 -4.68 5.42 14.41
CA ARG A 318 -5.57 6.35 13.70
C ARG A 318 -6.58 7.03 14.65
N ASP A 319 -7.14 6.28 15.59
CA ASP A 319 -8.07 6.81 16.59
C ASP A 319 -7.41 7.88 17.46
N HIS A 320 -6.22 7.59 17.99
CA HIS A 320 -5.45 8.55 18.78
C HIS A 320 -5.13 9.82 17.97
N LEU A 321 -4.62 9.68 16.74
CA LEU A 321 -4.30 10.83 15.89
C LEU A 321 -5.54 11.66 15.53
N HIS A 322 -6.70 11.05 15.27
CA HIS A 322 -7.93 11.79 14.98
C HIS A 322 -8.49 12.53 16.20
N LYS A 323 -8.34 11.96 17.40
CA LYS A 323 -8.73 12.62 18.65
C LYS A 323 -7.82 13.81 18.92
N LEU A 324 -6.52 13.62 18.75
CA LEU A 324 -5.53 14.69 18.89
C LEU A 324 -5.77 15.82 17.89
N SER A 325 -5.90 15.50 16.60
CA SER A 325 -6.16 16.51 15.58
C SER A 325 -7.46 17.27 15.83
N ARG A 326 -8.53 16.57 16.28
CA ARG A 326 -9.79 17.21 16.66
C ARG A 326 -9.62 18.16 17.85
N SER A 327 -8.92 17.73 18.89
CA SER A 327 -8.66 18.57 20.07
C SER A 327 -7.87 19.83 19.71
N LEU A 328 -6.92 19.75 18.77
CA LEU A 328 -6.16 20.91 18.32
C LEU A 328 -7.02 21.89 17.52
N VAL A 329 -7.72 21.44 16.48
CA VAL A 329 -8.53 22.33 15.62
C VAL A 329 -9.73 22.95 16.35
N SER A 330 -10.24 22.28 17.40
CA SER A 330 -11.31 22.83 18.24
C SER A 330 -10.81 23.92 19.20
N ARG A 331 -9.50 24.00 19.46
CA ARG A 331 -8.90 24.97 20.40
C ARG A 331 -8.23 26.14 19.68
N TYR A 332 -7.61 25.89 18.53
CA TYR A 332 -6.77 26.87 17.84
C TYR A 332 -7.23 27.08 16.40
N TRP A 333 -7.22 28.32 15.92
CA TRP A 333 -7.42 28.64 14.49
C TRP A 333 -6.09 28.63 13.74
N GLY A 334 -5.02 29.10 14.38
CA GLY A 334 -3.66 29.11 13.85
C GLY A 334 -2.86 27.94 14.41
N ILE A 335 -2.38 27.03 13.56
CA ILE A 335 -1.51 25.94 13.99
C ILE A 335 -0.25 25.96 13.14
N ALA A 336 0.87 26.35 13.76
CA ALA A 336 2.17 26.34 13.14
C ALA A 336 2.87 25.01 13.42
N PHE A 337 3.46 24.42 12.38
CA PHE A 337 4.29 23.23 12.49
C PHE A 337 5.71 23.58 12.04
N GLU A 338 6.70 23.00 12.69
CA GLU A 338 8.07 23.02 12.18
C GLU A 338 8.15 22.24 10.86
N ASP A 339 8.98 22.71 9.91
CA ASP A 339 9.27 21.99 8.66
C ASP A 339 10.19 20.80 8.95
N LEU A 340 9.63 19.79 9.62
CA LEU A 340 10.35 18.58 10.02
C LEU A 340 10.42 17.61 8.85
N THR A 341 11.63 17.47 8.31
CA THR A 341 11.96 16.32 7.46
C THR A 341 11.93 15.05 8.33
N MET A 342 10.85 14.26 8.23
CA MET A 342 10.66 13.03 9.03
C MET A 342 11.77 11.98 8.87
N THR A 343 12.65 12.15 7.87
CA THR A 343 13.88 11.39 7.67
C THR A 343 14.88 11.58 8.82
N GLY A 344 14.97 12.79 9.40
CA GLY A 344 15.88 13.11 10.51
C GLY A 344 15.42 12.55 11.86
N LEU A 345 14.10 12.56 12.12
CA LEU A 345 13.54 12.16 13.42
C LEU A 345 13.73 10.67 13.73
N ASN A 346 13.72 9.73 12.77
CA ASN A 346 13.77 8.29 13.11
C ASN A 346 15.15 7.76 13.59
N LEU A 347 16.20 8.58 13.58
CA LEU A 347 17.58 8.11 13.86
C LEU A 347 17.95 8.03 15.35
N SER A 348 17.27 8.72 16.27
CA SER A 348 17.73 8.78 17.67
C SER A 348 17.37 7.57 18.53
N ARG A 349 16.42 6.71 18.11
CA ARG A 349 15.95 5.57 18.95
C ARG A 349 16.72 4.26 18.81
N VAL A 350 17.62 4.12 17.84
CA VAL A 350 18.44 2.90 17.73
C VAL A 350 19.59 2.92 18.74
N TRP A 351 20.04 4.10 19.15
CA TRP A 351 21.13 4.26 20.12
C TRP A 351 20.71 3.96 21.56
N ASP A 352 19.51 4.38 21.95
CA ASP A 352 19.12 4.39 23.37
C ASP A 352 18.59 3.04 23.90
N SER A 353 18.31 2.07 23.01
CA SER A 353 17.85 0.73 23.43
C SER A 353 18.97 -0.31 23.59
N GLN A 354 20.21 0.03 23.22
CA GLN A 354 21.38 -0.85 23.41
C GLN A 354 22.21 -0.50 24.66
N SER A 355 21.95 0.64 25.29
CA SER A 355 22.67 1.14 26.46
C SER A 355 22.13 0.63 27.81
N GLN A 356 21.04 -0.15 27.84
CA GLN A 356 20.44 -0.68 29.08
C GLN A 356 20.62 -2.19 29.31
N ASP A 357 21.30 -2.94 28.43
CA ASP A 357 21.41 -4.41 28.52
C ASP A 357 22.81 -4.91 28.92
N THR A 358 23.64 -4.07 29.57
CA THR A 358 25.00 -4.44 30.01
C THR A 358 25.17 -4.35 31.53
N ARG A 359 24.25 -4.94 32.30
CA ARG A 359 24.49 -5.32 33.69
C ARG A 359 24.01 -6.75 33.93
N ASP A 360 24.78 -7.72 33.46
CA ASP A 360 24.70 -9.08 33.98
C ASP A 360 26.14 -9.65 34.06
N PRO A 361 26.70 -9.88 35.26
CA PRO A 361 28.07 -10.34 35.43
C PRO A 361 28.08 -11.87 35.55
N ASN A 362 28.12 -12.60 34.42
CA ASN A 362 28.48 -14.02 34.47
C ASN A 362 29.23 -14.49 33.21
N PRO A 363 30.54 -14.79 33.29
CA PRO A 363 31.41 -15.06 32.14
C PRO A 363 31.51 -16.56 31.84
N ARG A 364 30.40 -17.25 31.62
CA ARG A 364 30.42 -18.65 31.18
C ARG A 364 29.32 -18.91 30.16
N LEU A 365 29.61 -18.60 28.90
CA LEU A 365 29.09 -19.21 27.68
C LEU A 365 29.57 -18.41 26.45
N GLN A 366 30.88 -18.23 26.34
CA GLN A 366 31.52 -17.93 25.06
C GLN A 366 32.03 -19.24 24.50
N MET A 367 31.34 -19.80 23.51
CA MET A 367 32.04 -20.60 22.51
C MET A 367 31.22 -20.70 21.23
N TRP A 368 31.90 -20.41 20.12
CA TRP A 368 31.53 -20.66 18.73
C TRP A 368 30.53 -19.74 18.01
N ARG A 369 31.03 -18.56 17.57
CA ARG A 369 30.76 -18.01 16.22
C ARG A 369 31.92 -17.12 15.72
N GLY A 370 32.88 -17.73 15.03
CA GLY A 370 33.56 -17.20 13.84
C GLY A 370 33.42 -18.31 12.79
N SER A 371 33.18 -18.08 11.49
CA SER A 371 33.76 -17.09 10.61
C SER A 371 32.87 -16.95 9.35
N GLY A 372 32.71 -15.73 8.84
CA GLY A 372 32.30 -15.52 7.45
C GLY A 372 33.52 -15.54 6.50
N PRO A 373 33.43 -14.91 5.32
CA PRO A 373 32.97 -15.48 4.06
C PRO A 373 34.10 -15.54 3.00
N GLY A 374 33.95 -16.33 1.94
CA GLY A 374 34.89 -16.32 0.80
C GLY A 374 34.27 -16.86 -0.48
N CYS A 375 34.18 -16.00 -1.51
CA CYS A 375 34.09 -16.44 -2.89
C CYS A 375 35.40 -17.10 -3.29
N CYS A 376 35.35 -18.20 -4.05
CA CYS A 376 36.33 -18.54 -5.09
C CYS A 376 35.74 -19.61 -6.00
N CYS A 377 35.64 -19.25 -7.27
CA CYS A 377 35.77 -20.15 -8.42
C CYS A 377 37.06 -20.97 -8.29
N GLY A 378 37.04 -22.23 -8.72
CA GLY A 378 38.25 -23.05 -8.81
C GLY A 378 37.98 -24.54 -8.64
N ASP A 379 38.19 -25.25 -9.74
CA ASP A 379 38.29 -26.70 -9.92
C ASP A 379 38.62 -27.55 -8.68
N ARG A 380 37.95 -28.70 -8.58
CA ARG A 380 38.64 -29.95 -8.27
C ARG A 380 37.91 -31.19 -8.78
N ARG A 381 38.66 -31.97 -9.56
CA ARG A 381 38.41 -33.33 -10.04
C ARG A 381 38.29 -34.32 -8.87
N ALA A 382 37.43 -35.33 -9.04
CA ALA A 382 37.60 -36.73 -8.61
C ALA A 382 36.34 -37.51 -9.07
N SER A 383 36.36 -38.24 -10.21
CA SER A 383 36.85 -39.62 -10.42
C SER A 383 35.94 -40.72 -9.85
N ALA A 384 35.03 -41.22 -10.71
CA ALA A 384 34.51 -42.59 -10.83
C ALA A 384 33.45 -42.55 -11.96
N GLY A 385 33.37 -43.38 -13.00
CA GLY A 385 34.13 -44.51 -13.52
C GLY A 385 33.23 -45.21 -14.56
N PHE A 386 33.61 -45.19 -15.85
CA PHE A 386 33.25 -46.14 -16.93
C PHE A 386 31.76 -46.27 -17.37
N ARG A 387 31.30 -46.36 -18.64
CA ARG A 387 31.86 -46.72 -19.97
C ARG A 387 31.17 -45.98 -21.15
N ALA A 388 31.99 -45.72 -22.16
CA ALA A 388 31.81 -45.72 -23.64
C ALA A 388 30.46 -45.47 -24.34
N GLY A 389 30.50 -44.60 -25.36
CA GLY A 389 29.56 -44.63 -26.50
C GLY A 389 29.41 -43.33 -27.30
N THR A 390 30.31 -43.09 -28.27
CA THR A 390 30.10 -42.36 -29.55
C THR A 390 29.50 -40.94 -29.60
N ARG A 391 30.29 -39.98 -30.14
CA ARG A 391 29.85 -38.72 -30.77
C ARG A 391 29.38 -39.01 -32.22
N PRO A 392 28.43 -38.24 -32.81
CA PRO A 392 28.82 -36.96 -33.44
C PRO A 392 27.78 -35.80 -33.41
N SER A 393 28.33 -34.60 -33.60
CA SER A 393 27.81 -33.39 -34.30
C SER A 393 26.41 -32.80 -34.04
N GLY A 394 26.36 -31.48 -33.90
CA GLY A 394 25.31 -30.65 -34.54
C GLY A 394 24.39 -29.83 -33.63
N HIS A 395 24.46 -28.50 -33.81
CA HIS A 395 23.42 -27.48 -33.60
C HIS A 395 22.75 -27.24 -32.22
N LYS A 396 22.93 -25.99 -31.72
CA LYS A 396 21.94 -25.26 -30.89
C LYS A 396 20.74 -24.87 -31.76
N PRO A 397 19.49 -24.87 -31.25
CA PRO A 397 18.97 -23.64 -30.63
C PRO A 397 17.94 -23.79 -29.50
N ALA A 398 17.70 -22.64 -28.83
CA ALA A 398 16.45 -22.18 -28.21
C ALA A 398 15.79 -23.01 -27.10
N GLY A 399 16.02 -22.57 -25.86
CA GLY A 399 15.21 -22.92 -24.70
C GLY A 399 13.82 -22.27 -24.75
N CYS A 400 12.79 -23.11 -24.73
CA CYS A 400 11.40 -22.73 -24.46
C CYS A 400 10.97 -23.38 -23.14
N ARG A 401 10.25 -22.63 -22.28
CA ARG A 401 9.01 -23.02 -21.56
C ARG A 401 8.89 -22.30 -20.21
N ILE A 402 8.05 -21.28 -20.17
CA ILE A 402 7.19 -21.02 -19.00
C ILE A 402 5.75 -20.92 -19.52
N ALA A 403 4.96 -21.94 -19.20
CA ALA A 403 3.55 -22.01 -19.51
C ALA A 403 2.76 -20.98 -18.68
N VAL A 404 1.88 -20.22 -19.33
CA VAL A 404 0.86 -19.36 -18.72
C VAL A 404 -0.51 -19.85 -19.20
N PRO A 405 -1.55 -19.95 -18.34
CA PRO A 405 -2.83 -20.49 -18.74
C PRO A 405 -3.58 -19.56 -19.71
N ARG A 406 -4.19 -20.15 -20.73
CA ARG A 406 -5.10 -19.49 -21.68
C ARG A 406 -6.36 -18.97 -20.97
N SER A 407 -6.59 -17.67 -20.95
CA SER A 407 -7.93 -17.08 -20.79
C SER A 407 -8.53 -16.81 -22.17
N ARG A 408 -9.47 -17.66 -22.60
CA ARG A 408 -10.09 -17.74 -23.94
C ARG A 408 -11.15 -16.66 -24.25
N LEU A 409 -11.16 -15.51 -23.57
CA LEU A 409 -12.27 -14.56 -23.70
C LEU A 409 -12.09 -13.49 -24.80
N LEU A 410 -10.87 -13.20 -25.25
CA LEU A 410 -10.64 -12.11 -26.21
C LEU A 410 -10.53 -12.53 -27.68
N GLN A 411 -10.31 -13.82 -27.98
CA GLN A 411 -10.15 -14.27 -29.37
C GLN A 411 -11.47 -14.52 -30.12
N ARG A 412 -12.62 -14.51 -29.45
CA ARG A 412 -13.91 -14.81 -30.08
C ARG A 412 -14.63 -13.58 -30.65
N ALA A 413 -14.17 -12.37 -30.33
CA ALA A 413 -14.77 -11.12 -30.83
C ALA A 413 -14.13 -10.62 -32.14
N GLU A 414 -12.93 -11.10 -32.50
CA GLU A 414 -12.23 -10.70 -33.74
C GLU A 414 -12.62 -11.56 -34.97
N LEU A 415 -13.28 -12.71 -34.80
CA LEU A 415 -13.59 -13.64 -35.89
C LEU A 415 -15.00 -13.49 -36.49
N SER A 416 -15.82 -12.54 -36.03
CA SER A 416 -17.17 -12.30 -36.55
C SER A 416 -17.30 -11.00 -37.37
N ARG A 417 -16.18 -10.37 -37.76
CA ARG A 417 -16.16 -9.14 -38.59
C ARG A 417 -15.35 -9.24 -39.88
N LEU A 418 -15.01 -10.46 -40.32
CA LEU A 418 -14.27 -10.71 -41.56
C LEU A 418 -14.90 -11.83 -42.41
N GLY A 419 -16.22 -11.95 -42.41
CA GLY A 419 -16.91 -12.88 -43.30
C GLY A 419 -18.37 -12.49 -43.47
N SER A 420 -18.72 -12.16 -44.72
CA SER A 420 -20.02 -11.69 -45.25
C SER A 420 -20.24 -10.19 -45.14
#